data_AF-A0A9E0FMX6-F1
#
_entry.id   AF-A0A9E0FMX6-F1
#
_cell.length_a   1.000
_cell.length_b   1.000
_cell.length_c   1.000
_cell.angle_alpha   90.00
_cell.angle_beta   90.00
_cell.angle_gamma   90.00
#
_symmetry.space_group_name_H-M   'P 1'
#
loop_
_entity.id
_entity.type
_entity.pdbx_description
1 polymer ?
#
loop_
_entity_poly.entity_id
_entity_poly.type
_entity_poly.pdbx_seq_one_letter_code
_entity_poly.pdbx_strand_id
1 'polypeptide(L)'
;MIEVTPDISLNDDEVTERFIRAAGPGGQNVNKVSTAVELRFDVRGSPSLPNDVAIRLMKLGGRKITLDGVLVLVAMTHRTQERN
;
A
#
# COMPACT_ATOMS: atom_id res chain seq x y z
N MET A 1 -0.46 0.52 15.08
CA MET A 1 -1.37 1.64 14.82
C MET A 1 -0.59 2.63 13.98
N ILE A 2 -1.17 3.10 12.88
CA ILE A 2 -0.53 4.00 11.92
C ILE A 2 -1.15 5.39 12.08
N GLU A 3 -0.39 6.31 12.67
CA GLU A 3 -0.84 7.70 12.84
C GLU A 3 -0.71 8.49 11.53
N VAL A 4 -1.79 9.14 11.09
CA VAL A 4 -1.83 9.94 9.85
C VAL A 4 -1.89 11.43 10.18
N THR A 5 -2.80 11.80 11.08
CA THR A 5 -2.95 13.14 11.65
C THR A 5 -3.22 13.02 13.15
N PRO A 6 -3.26 14.13 13.93
CA PRO A 6 -3.63 14.07 15.35
C PRO A 6 -5.00 13.44 15.62
N ASP A 7 -5.90 13.48 14.65
CA ASP A 7 -7.29 13.01 14.77
C ASP A 7 -7.60 11.76 13.94
N ILE A 8 -6.64 11.30 13.11
CA ILE A 8 -6.81 10.15 12.21
C ILE A 8 -5.66 9.16 12.43
N SER A 9 -6.02 7.98 12.91
CA SER A 9 -5.12 6.84 13.07
C SER A 9 -5.77 5.61 12.46
N LEU A 10 -5.00 4.84 11.68
CA LEU A 10 -5.45 3.56 11.14
C LEU A 10 -5.01 2.43 12.08
N ASN A 11 -5.86 1.42 12.25
CA ASN A 11 -5.44 0.20 12.91
C ASN A 11 -4.53 -0.61 11.98
N ASP A 12 -3.63 -1.42 12.55
CA ASP A 12 -2.70 -2.21 11.74
C ASP A 12 -3.42 -3.23 10.84
N ASP A 13 -4.59 -3.72 11.28
CA ASP A 13 -5.42 -4.66 10.51
C ASP A 13 -6.13 -4.03 9.31
N GLU A 14 -6.19 -2.70 9.22
CA GLU A 14 -6.75 -2.02 8.05
C GLU A 14 -5.80 -2.03 6.85
N VAL A 15 -4.50 -2.21 7.09
CA VAL A 15 -3.46 -2.23 6.05
C VAL A 15 -2.88 -3.63 5.94
N THR A 16 -3.09 -4.25 4.79
CA THR A 16 -2.52 -5.57 4.51
C THR A 16 -1.27 -5.44 3.66
N GLU A 17 -0.21 -6.12 4.09
CA GLU A 17 1.05 -6.25 3.36
C GLU A 17 1.11 -7.59 2.62
N ARG A 18 1.62 -7.57 1.39
CA ARG A 18 1.87 -8.78 0.61
C ARG A 18 3.21 -8.70 -0.09
N PHE A 19 4.06 -9.68 0.15
CA PHE A 19 5.33 -9.81 -0.57
C PHE A 19 5.11 -10.35 -1.98
N ILE A 20 5.62 -9.63 -2.97
CA ILE A 20 5.55 -10.00 -4.39
C ILE A 20 6.96 -10.12 -4.98
N ARG A 21 7.07 -10.84 -6.10
CA ARG A 21 8.33 -10.93 -6.84
C ARG A 21 8.60 -9.61 -7.55
N ALA A 22 9.78 -9.03 -7.35
CA ALA A 22 10.21 -7.85 -8.11
C ALA A 22 10.41 -8.26 -9.58
N ALA A 23 9.68 -7.62 -10.50
CA ALA A 23 9.84 -7.83 -11.93
C ALA A 23 10.84 -6.82 -12.50
N GLY A 24 11.99 -7.29 -12.99
CA GLY A 24 12.98 -6.46 -13.69
C GLY A 24 13.81 -7.30 -14.67
N PRO A 25 14.28 -6.73 -15.80
CA PRO A 25 15.11 -7.43 -16.77
C PRO A 25 16.42 -7.90 -16.10
N GLY A 26 16.60 -9.22 -16.09
CA GLY A 26 17.55 -9.90 -15.22
C GLY A 26 19.02 -9.70 -15.59
N GLY A 27 19.75 -8.98 -14.72
CA GLY A 27 21.17 -9.26 -14.46
C GLY A 27 21.29 -10.35 -13.39
N GLN A 28 22.36 -11.16 -13.45
CA GLN A 28 22.60 -12.44 -12.76
C GLN A 28 22.30 -12.53 -11.23
N ASN A 29 21.92 -11.45 -10.54
CA ASN A 29 21.66 -11.47 -9.08
C ASN A 29 20.24 -11.02 -8.66
N VAL A 30 19.33 -10.69 -9.58
CA VAL A 30 17.98 -10.14 -9.25
C VAL A 30 16.93 -11.22 -8.93
N ASN A 31 17.18 -12.48 -9.27
CA ASN A 31 16.14 -13.53 -9.30
C ASN A 31 15.86 -14.31 -8.00
N LYS A 32 16.41 -13.92 -6.83
CA LYS A 32 16.34 -14.83 -5.66
C LYS A 32 15.46 -14.39 -4.48
N VAL A 33 15.01 -13.14 -4.39
CA VAL A 33 14.23 -12.68 -3.22
C VAL A 33 13.02 -11.86 -3.68
N SER A 34 11.83 -12.22 -3.18
CA SER A 34 10.60 -11.43 -3.30
C SER A 34 10.73 -10.14 -2.49
N THR A 35 11.57 -9.20 -2.93
CA THR A 35 11.88 -7.98 -2.16
C THR A 35 10.78 -6.93 -2.22
N ALA A 36 9.88 -7.02 -3.21
CA ALA A 36 8.83 -6.05 -3.40
C ALA A 36 7.66 -6.31 -2.42
N VAL A 37 7.11 -5.22 -1.88
CA VAL A 37 6.00 -5.22 -0.93
C VAL A 37 4.82 -4.50 -1.59
N GLU A 38 3.67 -5.17 -1.66
CA GLU A 38 2.38 -4.58 -2.01
C GLU A 38 1.63 -4.27 -0.72
N LEU A 39 1.25 -3.01 -0.52
CA LEU A 39 0.37 -2.57 0.57
C LEU A 39 -1.03 -2.34 0.01
N ARG A 40 -2.04 -2.83 0.72
CA ARG A 40 -3.45 -2.70 0.37
C ARG A 40 -4.19 -2.09 1.54
N PHE A 41 -5.00 -1.07 1.26
CA PHE A 41 -5.80 -0.38 2.26
C PHE A 41 -7.21 -0.11 1.70
N ASP A 42 -8.25 -0.63 2.35
CA ASP A 42 -9.64 -0.40 1.95
C ASP A 42 -10.10 1.00 2.37
N VAL A 43 -9.88 1.99 1.50
CA VAL A 43 -10.23 3.39 1.76
C VAL A 43 -11.74 3.56 1.91
N ARG A 44 -12.52 2.80 1.13
CA ARG A 44 -13.99 2.93 1.09
C ARG A 44 -14.64 2.30 2.33
N GLY A 45 -14.08 1.20 2.82
CA GLY A 45 -14.56 0.46 3.99
C GLY A 45 -13.92 0.88 5.32
N SER A 46 -12.90 1.75 5.31
CA SER A 46 -12.15 2.11 6.52
C SER A 46 -13.03 2.78 7.58
N PRO A 47 -13.14 2.23 8.81
CA PRO A 47 -13.83 2.89 9.92
C PRO A 47 -13.06 4.10 10.46
N SER A 48 -11.76 4.19 10.15
CA SER A 48 -10.85 5.21 10.65
C SER A 48 -10.81 6.47 9.78
N LEU A 49 -11.46 6.45 8.61
CA LEU A 49 -11.56 7.60 7.73
C LEU A 49 -12.95 8.25 7.75
N PRO A 50 -13.03 9.55 8.04
CA PRO A 50 -14.22 10.33 7.72
C PRO A 50 -14.57 10.23 6.22
N ASN A 51 -15.87 10.21 5.91
CA ASN A 51 -16.34 9.93 4.55
C ASN A 51 -15.81 10.94 3.50
N ASP A 52 -15.70 12.22 3.87
CA ASP A 52 -15.14 13.26 3.01
C ASP A 52 -13.63 13.03 2.73
N VAL A 53 -12.88 12.58 3.74
CA VAL A 53 -11.48 12.19 3.61
C VAL A 53 -11.34 10.97 2.70
N ALA A 54 -12.16 9.93 2.89
CA ALA A 54 -12.16 8.74 2.05
C ALA A 54 -12.45 9.08 0.57
N ILE A 55 -13.49 9.89 0.31
CA ILE A 55 -13.83 10.36 -1.04
C ILE A 55 -12.68 11.14 -1.67
N ARG A 56 -12.07 12.06 -0.91
CA ARG A 56 -10.93 12.85 -1.39
C ARG A 56 -9.72 11.97 -1.67
N LEU A 57 -9.41 11.01 -0.80
CA LEU A 57 -8.32 10.07 -0.97
C LEU A 57 -8.53 9.20 -2.22
N MET A 58 -9.74 8.66 -2.44
CA MET A 58 -10.05 7.91 -3.65
C MET A 58 -9.84 8.74 -4.92
N LYS A 59 -10.22 10.03 -4.91
CA LYS A 59 -9.98 10.94 -6.03
C LYS A 59 -8.49 11.21 -6.27
N LEU A 60 -7.72 11.43 -5.20
CA LEU A 60 -6.29 11.72 -5.28
C LEU A 60 -5.45 10.47 -5.64
N GLY A 61 -5.87 9.30 -5.17
CA GLY A 61 -5.18 8.04 -5.41
C GLY A 61 -5.21 7.61 -6.89
N GLY A 62 -6.22 8.04 -7.64
CA GLY A 62 -6.30 7.88 -9.09
C GLY A 62 -6.07 6.43 -9.51
N ARG A 63 -5.02 6.17 -10.30
CA ARG A 63 -4.68 4.82 -10.80
C ARG A 63 -4.29 3.81 -9.73
N LYS A 64 -3.99 4.27 -8.51
CA LYS A 64 -3.63 3.41 -7.36
C LYS A 64 -4.88 2.92 -6.61
N ILE A 65 -6.07 3.40 -6.95
CA ILE A 65 -7.33 3.00 -6.34
C ILE A 65 -8.02 1.98 -7.26
N THR A 66 -8.41 0.85 -6.70
CA THR A 66 -9.22 -0.15 -7.42
C THR A 66 -10.67 0.32 -7.57
N LEU A 67 -11.44 -0.35 -8.42
CA LEU A 67 -12.87 -0.08 -8.57
C LEU A 67 -13.66 -0.26 -7.26
N ASP A 68 -13.18 -1.15 -6.39
CA ASP A 68 -13.78 -1.40 -5.08
C ASP A 68 -13.39 -0.33 -4.03
N GLY A 69 -12.52 0.63 -4.38
CA GLY A 69 -12.07 1.67 -3.46
C GLY A 69 -10.86 1.29 -2.60
N VAL A 70 -10.10 0.26 -3.01
CA VAL A 70 -8.89 -0.17 -2.30
C VAL A 70 -7.68 0.58 -2.86
N LEU A 71 -6.92 1.23 -1.99
CA LEU A 71 -5.61 1.81 -2.33
C LEU A 71 -4.56 0.71 -2.36
N VAL A 72 -3.84 0.61 -3.48
CA VAL A 72 -2.75 -0.34 -3.68
C VAL A 72 -1.45 0.44 -3.93
N LEU A 73 -0.46 0.22 -3.06
CA LEU A 73 0.88 0.78 -3.18
C LEU A 73 1.88 -0.36 -3.36
N VAL A 74 2.89 -0.16 -4.19
CA VAL A 74 3.97 -1.14 -4.38
C VAL A 74 5.31 -0.47 -4.11
N ALA A 75 6.05 -1.01 -3.15
CA ALA A 75 7.40 -0.61 -2.83
C ALA A 75 8.38 -1.68 -3.31
N MET A 76 9.35 -1.29 -4.14
CA MET A 76 10.34 -2.20 -4.74
C MET A 76 11.70 -1.54 -4.96
N THR A 77 11.93 -0.36 -4.40
CA THR A 77 13.11 0.47 -4.65
C THR A 77 14.36 -0.07 -3.92
N HIS A 78 14.16 -0.87 -2.87
CA HIS A 78 15.23 -1.39 -2.02
C HIS A 78 15.48 -2.89 -2.22
N ARG A 79 16.69 -3.32 -1.82
CA ARG A 79 17.15 -4.71 -1.92
C ARG A 79 16.66 -5.62 -0.79
N THR A 80 16.03 -5.07 0.25
CA THR A 80 15.50 -5.81 1.40
C THR A 80 14.02 -5.50 1.58
N GLN A 81 13.26 -6.48 2.06
CA GLN A 81 11.81 -6.34 2.31
C GLN A 81 11.54 -5.28 3.37
N GLU A 82 12.22 -5.29 4.51
CA GLU A 82 12.03 -4.31 5.60
C GLU A 82 12.27 -2.85 5.20
N ARG A 83 13.03 -2.62 4.11
CA ARG A 83 13.29 -1.27 3.61
C ARG A 83 12.26 -0.84 2.57
N ASN A 84 11.55 -1.78 1.94
CA ASN A 84 10.48 -1.52 0.98
C ASN A 84 9.15 -1.39 1.72
#